data_AF-A0A3P6RZE3-F1
#
_entry.id   AF-A0A3P6RZE3-F1
#
_cell.length_a   1.000
_cell.length_b   1.000
_cell.length_c   1.000
_cell.angle_alpha   90.00
_cell.angle_beta   90.00
_cell.angle_gamma   90.00
#
_symmetry.space_group_name_H-M   'P 1'
#
loop_
_entity.id
_entity.type
_entity.pdbx_description
1 polymer ?
#
loop_
_entity_poly.entity_id
_entity_poly.type
_entity_poly.pdbx_seq_one_letter_code
_entity_poly.pdbx_strand_id
1 'polypeptide(L)'
;MFINVINGVMLMHCEDVIILRRCMATYISMAVHFNTLFASQGFFLIMPTLLRCYSQRQTNALLCRTIEYVCKQFYVLHRKPFFLQMAGAVANILDTNDNDFEVNPMKVKAKYWFNLLKSMEDMASLEDPLDILGLVNETKPLRALDLCYRDDPNAFSMLTDGLASCVTVCAFAPDSRRSYQMLLVMQATLPYFVEWAERETLANNNSAAAVKHEITIYSTLCVEMKALVNCCEILARGPTRTFDIVNSVSDRGKSFIADSPQFFDPPTVIEDEAKVHHKLAAFPERNSTKEKKSGIGWDNTAGNSEMQREMFRRPRDAMLLLCATFIDKVTPRLKDLAKLASPAEHVKIPDVFDHKCYVVSS
;
A
#
# COMPACT_ATOMS: atom_id res chain seq x y z
N MET A 1 -22.29 -4.11 -8.06
CA MET A 1 -22.66 -4.40 -9.47
C MET A 1 -22.32 -3.24 -10.41
N PHE A 2 -22.78 -2.00 -10.14
CA PHE A 2 -22.51 -0.84 -11.03
C PHE A 2 -21.03 -0.36 -11.09
N ILE A 3 -20.28 -0.34 -9.97
CA ILE A 3 -18.85 0.06 -9.98
C ILE A 3 -18.03 -0.79 -10.93
N ASN A 4 -18.27 -2.10 -10.99
CA ASN A 4 -17.54 -3.00 -11.87
C ASN A 4 -17.74 -2.67 -13.35
N VAL A 5 -18.94 -2.19 -13.73
CA VAL A 5 -19.21 -1.72 -15.09
C VAL A 5 -18.41 -0.45 -15.38
N ILE A 6 -18.39 0.51 -14.45
CA ILE A 6 -17.61 1.75 -14.62
C ILE A 6 -16.11 1.43 -14.67
N ASN A 7 -15.62 0.52 -13.83
CA ASN A 7 -14.24 0.02 -13.86
C ASN A 7 -13.91 -0.64 -15.20
N GLY A 8 -14.80 -1.47 -15.74
CA GLY A 8 -14.62 -2.11 -17.05
C GLY A 8 -14.55 -1.08 -18.18
N VAL A 9 -15.45 -0.09 -18.18
CA VAL A 9 -15.42 1.03 -19.13
C VAL A 9 -14.13 1.84 -18.98
N MET A 10 -13.70 2.11 -17.75
CA MET A 10 -12.44 2.79 -17.47
C MET A 10 -11.25 2.00 -18.02
N LEU A 11 -11.16 0.68 -17.81
CA LEU A 11 -10.06 -0.12 -18.34
C LEU A 11 -10.01 -0.14 -19.87
N MET A 12 -11.17 -0.14 -20.54
CA MET A 12 -11.24 -0.24 -22.00
C MET A 12 -11.11 1.13 -22.70
N HIS A 13 -11.70 2.18 -22.15
CA HIS A 13 -11.94 3.45 -22.85
C HIS A 13 -11.37 4.68 -22.14
N CYS A 14 -10.37 4.47 -21.28
CA CYS A 14 -9.75 5.52 -20.47
C CYS A 14 -9.06 6.65 -21.27
N GLU A 15 -8.83 6.46 -22.57
CA GLU A 15 -8.26 7.48 -23.47
C GLU A 15 -9.31 8.40 -24.10
N ASP A 16 -10.59 8.00 -24.09
CA ASP A 16 -11.67 8.88 -24.54
C ASP A 16 -11.96 9.91 -23.45
N VAL A 17 -11.79 11.19 -23.79
CA VAL A 17 -11.89 12.30 -22.85
C VAL A 17 -13.29 12.44 -22.24
N ILE A 18 -14.34 12.18 -23.02
CA ILE A 18 -15.73 12.29 -22.55
C ILE A 18 -16.04 11.16 -21.58
N ILE A 19 -15.61 9.94 -21.91
CA ILE A 19 -15.77 8.77 -21.04
C ILE A 19 -14.97 8.96 -19.76
N LEU A 20 -13.70 9.37 -19.88
CA LEU A 20 -12.81 9.63 -18.75
C LEU A 20 -13.43 10.65 -17.79
N ARG A 21 -13.87 11.81 -18.30
CA ARG A 21 -14.53 12.86 -17.50
C ARG A 21 -15.75 12.32 -16.76
N ARG A 22 -16.61 11.55 -17.44
CA ARG A 22 -17.84 10.97 -16.83
C ARG A 22 -17.52 9.90 -15.79
N CYS A 23 -16.56 9.01 -16.05
CA CYS A 23 -16.12 8.01 -15.09
C CYS A 23 -15.58 8.66 -13.82
N MET A 24 -14.71 9.68 -13.96
CA MET A 24 -14.14 10.40 -12.82
C MET A 24 -15.19 11.15 -12.01
N ALA A 25 -16.10 11.88 -12.68
CA ALA A 25 -17.19 12.57 -12.00
C ALA A 25 -18.11 11.58 -11.26
N THR A 26 -18.34 10.41 -11.85
CA THR A 26 -19.14 9.35 -11.23
C THR A 26 -18.43 8.83 -9.98
N TYR A 27 -17.13 8.53 -10.03
CA TYR A 27 -16.39 8.07 -8.85
C TYR A 27 -16.38 9.11 -7.72
N ILE A 28 -16.19 10.40 -8.03
CA ILE A 28 -16.28 11.48 -7.02
C ILE A 28 -17.69 11.53 -6.42
N SER A 29 -18.72 11.53 -7.25
CA SER A 29 -20.12 11.56 -6.78
C SER A 29 -20.44 10.35 -5.89
N MET A 30 -19.91 9.17 -6.23
CA MET A 30 -20.05 7.97 -5.41
C MET A 30 -19.33 8.11 -4.06
N ALA A 31 -18.12 8.67 -4.05
CA ALA A 31 -17.36 8.91 -2.83
C ALA A 31 -18.06 9.90 -1.89
N VAL A 32 -18.81 10.86 -2.43
CA VAL A 32 -19.61 11.81 -1.63
C VAL A 32 -20.91 11.16 -1.13
N HIS A 33 -21.73 10.61 -2.03
CA HIS A 33 -23.06 10.12 -1.68
C HIS A 33 -23.04 8.84 -0.85
N PHE A 34 -22.11 7.93 -1.12
CA PHE A 34 -21.93 6.69 -0.35
C PHE A 34 -20.87 6.86 0.75
N ASN A 35 -20.94 7.98 1.49
CA ASN A 35 -19.93 8.38 2.48
C ASN A 35 -19.56 7.23 3.44
N THR A 36 -20.53 6.56 4.07
CA THR A 36 -20.26 5.45 5.01
C THR A 36 -19.49 4.30 4.36
N LEU A 37 -19.80 3.98 3.10
CA LEU A 37 -19.09 2.94 2.36
C LEU A 37 -17.66 3.39 2.03
N PHE A 38 -17.46 4.62 1.58
CA PHE A 38 -16.16 5.17 1.21
C PHE A 38 -15.27 5.56 2.40
N ALA A 39 -15.86 5.81 3.57
CA ALA A 39 -15.13 5.99 4.82
C ALA A 39 -14.49 4.68 5.31
N SER A 40 -15.06 3.52 4.93
CA SER A 40 -14.58 2.19 5.31
C SER A 40 -13.84 1.48 4.18
N GLN A 41 -14.49 1.13 3.09
CA GLN A 41 -13.94 0.19 2.09
C GLN A 41 -14.16 0.58 0.62
N GLY A 42 -14.87 1.68 0.35
CA GLY A 42 -15.27 2.06 -1.01
C GLY A 42 -14.10 2.23 -1.97
N PHE A 43 -12.94 2.68 -1.50
CA PHE A 43 -11.77 2.88 -2.35
C PHE A 43 -11.10 1.58 -2.80
N PHE A 44 -11.30 0.46 -2.09
CA PHE A 44 -10.85 -0.87 -2.54
C PHE A 44 -11.50 -1.28 -3.86
N LEU A 45 -12.70 -0.75 -4.15
CA LEU A 45 -13.44 -1.07 -5.35
C LEU A 45 -12.96 -0.30 -6.58
N ILE A 46 -12.24 0.82 -6.42
CA ILE A 46 -11.93 1.76 -7.52
C ILE A 46 -10.43 1.90 -7.75
N MET A 47 -9.64 2.00 -6.68
CA MET A 47 -8.21 2.32 -6.78
C MET A 47 -7.38 1.30 -7.58
N PRO A 48 -7.61 -0.03 -7.47
CA PRO A 48 -6.88 -0.99 -8.29
C PRO A 48 -7.08 -0.78 -9.80
N THR A 49 -8.24 -0.27 -10.21
CA THR A 49 -8.54 0.01 -11.61
C THR A 49 -7.90 1.31 -12.06
N LEU A 50 -8.06 2.38 -11.28
CA LEU A 50 -7.45 3.68 -11.59
C LEU A 50 -5.93 3.59 -11.69
N LEU A 51 -5.28 2.90 -10.75
CA LEU A 51 -3.82 2.83 -10.71
C LEU A 51 -3.24 1.92 -11.78
N ARG A 52 -3.97 0.89 -12.22
CA ARG A 52 -3.59 0.13 -13.42
C ARG A 52 -3.65 0.99 -14.69
N CYS A 53 -4.75 1.74 -14.89
CA CYS A 53 -4.85 2.66 -16.02
C CYS A 53 -3.74 3.71 -16.00
N TYR A 54 -3.49 4.30 -14.82
CA TYR A 54 -2.41 5.26 -14.60
C TYR A 54 -1.06 4.63 -14.97
N SER A 55 -0.69 3.51 -14.34
CA SER A 55 0.60 2.83 -14.55
C SER A 55 0.86 2.42 -16.00
N GLN A 56 -0.17 2.08 -16.76
CA GLN A 56 -0.02 1.52 -18.11
C GLN A 56 0.04 2.59 -19.21
N ARG A 57 -0.42 3.80 -18.94
CA ARG A 57 -0.63 4.84 -19.97
C ARG A 57 0.07 6.16 -19.62
N GLN A 58 1.30 6.04 -19.14
CA GLN A 58 2.11 7.17 -18.68
C GLN A 58 2.49 8.15 -19.80
N THR A 59 2.39 7.74 -21.07
CA THR A 59 2.55 8.63 -22.23
C THR A 59 1.37 9.60 -22.40
N ASN A 60 0.20 9.29 -21.84
CA ASN A 60 -0.97 10.15 -21.91
C ASN A 60 -1.01 11.09 -20.69
N ALA A 61 -0.39 12.26 -20.82
CA ALA A 61 -0.31 13.25 -19.75
C ALA A 61 -1.68 13.73 -19.26
N LEU A 62 -2.68 13.81 -20.14
CA LEU A 62 -4.04 14.25 -19.77
C LEU A 62 -4.70 13.24 -18.83
N LEU A 63 -4.59 11.95 -19.14
CA LEU A 63 -5.08 10.88 -18.28
C LEU A 63 -4.39 10.89 -16.92
N CYS A 64 -3.06 10.98 -16.90
CA CYS A 64 -2.27 11.01 -15.67
C CYS A 64 -2.71 12.15 -14.75
N ARG A 65 -2.73 13.39 -15.28
CA ARG A 65 -3.18 14.58 -14.54
C ARG A 65 -4.62 14.46 -14.06
N THR A 66 -5.48 13.84 -14.87
CA THR A 66 -6.89 13.60 -14.50
C THR A 66 -7.00 12.64 -13.30
N ILE A 67 -6.26 11.52 -13.31
CA ILE A 67 -6.27 10.55 -12.20
C ILE A 67 -5.64 11.17 -10.95
N GLU A 68 -4.54 11.90 -11.09
CA GLU A 68 -3.90 12.63 -10.00
C GLU A 68 -4.88 13.63 -9.35
N TYR A 69 -5.54 14.45 -10.17
CA TYR A 69 -6.57 15.38 -9.71
C TYR A 69 -7.68 14.68 -8.92
N VAL A 70 -8.21 13.57 -9.45
CA VAL A 70 -9.28 12.80 -8.79
C VAL A 70 -8.81 12.19 -7.46
N CYS A 71 -7.58 11.70 -7.39
CA CYS A 71 -7.00 11.21 -6.13
C CYS A 71 -6.85 12.35 -5.10
N LYS A 72 -6.46 13.57 -5.53
CA LYS A 72 -6.48 14.75 -4.66
C LYS A 72 -7.89 15.03 -4.16
N GLN A 73 -8.91 15.00 -5.01
CA GLN A 73 -10.31 15.20 -4.59
C GLN A 73 -10.77 14.14 -3.59
N PHE A 74 -10.40 12.86 -3.78
CA PHE A 74 -10.69 11.83 -2.78
C PHE A 74 -10.02 12.10 -1.44
N TYR A 75 -8.78 12.60 -1.44
CA TYR A 75 -8.10 13.00 -0.21
C TYR A 75 -8.74 14.23 0.44
N VAL A 76 -9.22 15.21 -0.34
CA VAL A 76 -9.99 16.35 0.18
C VAL A 76 -11.23 15.87 0.93
N LEU A 77 -11.97 14.91 0.34
CA LEU A 77 -13.22 14.40 0.90
C LEU A 77 -13.02 13.49 2.12
N HIS A 78 -12.05 12.57 2.05
CA HIS A 78 -11.93 11.42 2.97
C HIS A 78 -10.60 11.36 3.73
N ARG A 79 -9.65 12.27 3.48
CA ARG A 79 -8.42 12.44 4.27
C ARG A 79 -7.58 11.15 4.39
N LYS A 80 -6.97 10.93 5.56
CA LYS A 80 -6.16 9.75 5.89
C LYS A 80 -6.88 8.42 5.61
N PRO A 81 -8.18 8.24 5.92
CA PRO A 81 -8.93 7.05 5.52
C PRO A 81 -8.81 6.71 4.03
N PHE A 82 -8.89 7.71 3.13
CA PHE A 82 -8.69 7.47 1.70
C PHE A 82 -7.31 6.91 1.39
N PHE A 83 -6.23 7.56 1.88
CA PHE A 83 -4.87 7.10 1.63
C PHE A 83 -4.67 5.67 2.11
N LEU A 84 -5.10 5.36 3.34
CA LEU A 84 -4.95 4.02 3.91
C LEU A 84 -5.70 2.99 3.05
N GLN A 85 -6.96 3.23 2.69
CA GLN A 85 -7.70 2.31 1.84
C GLN A 85 -7.04 2.13 0.46
N MET A 86 -6.58 3.21 -0.17
CA MET A 86 -5.85 3.17 -1.44
C MET A 86 -4.60 2.29 -1.32
N ALA A 87 -3.75 2.53 -0.32
CA ALA A 87 -2.56 1.74 -0.04
C ALA A 87 -2.90 0.24 0.14
N GLY A 88 -3.97 -0.07 0.88
CA GLY A 88 -4.44 -1.44 1.07
C GLY A 88 -4.89 -2.13 -0.20
N ALA A 89 -5.66 -1.41 -1.00
CA ALA A 89 -6.23 -1.91 -2.24
C ALA A 89 -5.14 -2.30 -3.24
N VAL A 90 -4.00 -1.60 -3.23
CA VAL A 90 -2.95 -1.79 -4.23
C VAL A 90 -1.78 -2.64 -3.77
N ALA A 91 -1.63 -2.89 -2.46
CA ALA A 91 -0.48 -3.57 -1.89
C ALA A 91 -0.07 -4.87 -2.62
N ASN A 92 -1.04 -5.69 -3.03
CA ASN A 92 -0.80 -6.97 -3.71
C ASN A 92 -0.54 -6.85 -5.22
N ILE A 93 -0.86 -5.71 -5.82
CA ILE A 93 -0.64 -5.46 -7.26
C ILE A 93 0.57 -4.58 -7.53
N LEU A 94 1.23 -4.04 -6.50
CA LEU A 94 2.49 -3.33 -6.66
C LEU A 94 3.58 -4.30 -7.16
N ASP A 95 4.34 -3.80 -8.13
CA ASP A 95 5.48 -4.48 -8.73
C ASP A 95 6.73 -3.63 -8.53
N THR A 96 7.68 -4.17 -7.77
CA THR A 96 8.97 -3.53 -7.46
C THR A 96 10.01 -3.76 -8.55
N ASN A 97 9.69 -4.45 -9.64
CA ASN A 97 10.57 -4.55 -10.80
C ASN A 97 10.48 -3.27 -11.66
N ASP A 98 11.58 -2.51 -11.69
CA ASP A 98 11.71 -1.27 -12.47
C ASP A 98 11.86 -1.47 -13.99
N ASN A 99 11.92 -2.71 -14.48
CA ASN A 99 12.04 -2.99 -15.90
C ASN A 99 10.75 -2.60 -16.67
N ASP A 100 10.83 -1.56 -17.49
CA ASP A 100 9.74 -1.08 -18.34
C ASP A 100 9.38 -2.04 -19.49
N PHE A 101 10.29 -2.95 -19.85
CA PHE A 101 10.02 -3.95 -20.88
C PHE A 101 9.16 -5.11 -20.37
N GLU A 102 9.08 -5.30 -19.05
CA GLU A 102 8.23 -6.30 -18.41
C GLU A 102 6.89 -5.69 -18.04
N VAL A 103 5.94 -5.74 -18.98
CA VAL A 103 4.58 -5.22 -18.79
C VAL A 103 3.66 -6.34 -18.32
N ASN A 104 3.21 -6.25 -17.06
CA ASN A 104 2.12 -7.08 -16.55
C ASN A 104 0.86 -6.22 -16.36
N PRO A 105 -0.22 -6.45 -17.14
CA PRO A 105 -1.44 -5.64 -17.09
C PRO A 105 -2.22 -5.75 -15.77
N MET A 106 -1.87 -6.72 -14.92
CA MET A 106 -2.47 -6.92 -13.60
C MET A 106 -1.68 -6.28 -12.47
N LYS A 107 -0.49 -5.75 -12.77
CA LYS A 107 0.40 -5.10 -11.80
C LYS A 107 0.51 -3.60 -12.05
N VAL A 108 0.98 -2.90 -11.03
CA VAL A 108 1.23 -1.45 -11.00
C VAL A 108 2.69 -1.27 -10.63
N LYS A 109 3.48 -0.63 -11.49
CA LYS A 109 4.89 -0.39 -11.20
C LYS A 109 5.03 0.57 -10.02
N ALA A 110 5.91 0.25 -9.09
CA ALA A 110 6.09 0.99 -7.85
C ALA A 110 6.51 2.46 -8.08
N LYS A 111 7.29 2.75 -9.13
CA LYS A 111 7.61 4.13 -9.53
C LYS A 111 6.39 4.99 -9.87
N TYR A 112 5.36 4.42 -10.50
CA TYR A 112 4.15 5.17 -10.85
C TYR A 112 3.25 5.35 -9.63
N TRP A 113 3.20 4.37 -8.73
CA TRP A 113 2.61 4.55 -7.41
C TRP A 113 3.26 5.73 -6.68
N PHE A 114 4.59 5.78 -6.63
CA PHE A 114 5.33 6.89 -6.02
C PHE A 114 5.02 8.23 -6.70
N ASN A 115 5.01 8.30 -8.04
CA ASN A 115 4.70 9.52 -8.77
C ASN A 115 3.30 10.07 -8.44
N LEU A 116 2.30 9.19 -8.34
CA LEU A 116 0.94 9.58 -7.96
C LEU A 116 0.91 10.20 -6.56
N LEU A 117 1.51 9.53 -5.58
CA LEU A 117 1.57 10.04 -4.22
C LEU A 117 2.35 11.35 -4.12
N LYS A 118 3.43 11.51 -4.91
CA LYS A 118 4.17 12.76 -4.97
C LYS A 118 3.33 13.90 -5.57
N SER A 119 2.53 13.63 -6.60
CA SER A 119 1.57 14.60 -7.14
C SER A 119 0.55 15.04 -6.09
N MET A 120 0.12 14.14 -5.21
CA MET A 120 -0.80 14.46 -4.11
C MET A 120 -0.22 15.43 -3.06
N GLU A 121 1.11 15.57 -2.92
CA GLU A 121 1.68 16.55 -1.98
C GLU A 121 1.40 18.00 -2.40
N ASP A 122 1.25 18.24 -3.71
CA ASP A 122 0.84 19.54 -4.24
C ASP A 122 -0.69 19.70 -4.19
N MET A 123 -1.22 19.91 -2.99
CA MET A 123 -2.65 20.19 -2.78
C MET A 123 -3.04 21.64 -3.12
N ALA A 124 -2.07 22.51 -3.42
CA ALA A 124 -2.31 23.89 -3.81
C ALA A 124 -2.73 24.00 -5.29
N SER A 125 -2.16 23.15 -6.15
CA SER A 125 -2.55 23.03 -7.56
C SER A 125 -3.64 21.97 -7.77
N LEU A 126 -4.91 22.42 -7.68
CA LEU A 126 -6.11 21.63 -8.00
C LEU A 126 -6.68 22.05 -9.36
N GLU A 127 -5.84 22.08 -10.39
CA GLU A 127 -6.31 22.31 -11.76
C GLU A 127 -7.19 21.13 -12.22
N ASP A 128 -8.44 21.40 -12.56
CA ASP A 128 -9.38 20.39 -13.08
C ASP A 128 -9.23 20.30 -14.60
N PRO A 129 -8.48 19.32 -15.14
CA PRO A 129 -8.11 19.31 -16.55
C PRO A 129 -9.30 19.12 -17.49
N LEU A 130 -10.41 18.55 -16.99
CA LEU A 130 -11.57 18.16 -17.79
C LEU A 130 -12.88 18.77 -17.30
N ASP A 131 -12.84 19.74 -16.37
CA ASP A 131 -14.03 20.27 -15.71
C ASP A 131 -14.90 19.12 -15.13
N ILE A 132 -14.25 18.19 -14.43
CA ILE A 132 -14.88 17.02 -13.82
C ILE A 132 -15.89 17.45 -12.76
N LEU A 133 -15.53 18.44 -11.92
CA LEU A 133 -16.43 18.94 -10.87
C LEU A 133 -17.68 19.64 -11.43
N GLY A 134 -17.65 20.12 -12.68
CA GLY A 134 -18.82 20.61 -13.38
C GLY A 134 -19.94 19.57 -13.52
N LEU A 135 -19.60 18.27 -13.49
CA LEU A 135 -20.57 17.16 -13.55
C LEU A 135 -20.98 16.61 -12.17
N VAL A 136 -20.35 17.07 -11.08
CA VAL A 136 -20.62 16.61 -9.72
C VAL A 136 -21.63 17.56 -9.07
N ASN A 137 -22.76 17.03 -8.59
CA ASN A 137 -23.86 17.82 -8.02
C ASN A 137 -23.63 18.18 -6.54
N GLU A 138 -22.44 18.68 -6.21
CA GLU A 138 -22.05 19.04 -4.85
C GLU A 138 -21.63 20.50 -4.75
N THR A 139 -21.62 21.05 -3.53
CA THR A 139 -21.12 22.42 -3.29
C THR A 139 -19.60 22.47 -3.50
N LYS A 140 -19.13 23.45 -4.28
CA LYS A 140 -17.69 23.64 -4.58
C LYS A 140 -17.12 24.81 -3.76
N PRO A 141 -15.83 24.77 -3.37
CA PRO A 141 -14.92 23.64 -3.49
C PRO A 141 -15.36 22.47 -2.60
N LEU A 142 -15.01 21.24 -3.01
CA LEU A 142 -15.24 20.07 -2.15
C LEU A 142 -14.49 20.22 -0.83
N ARG A 143 -15.03 19.63 0.23
CA ARG A 143 -14.48 19.71 1.59
C ARG A 143 -14.57 18.34 2.26
N ALA A 144 -13.81 18.16 3.33
CA ALA A 144 -13.87 16.95 4.13
C ALA A 144 -15.31 16.67 4.58
N LEU A 145 -15.74 15.43 4.39
CA LEU A 145 -17.11 14.98 4.72
C LEU A 145 -17.28 14.70 6.21
N ASP A 146 -16.21 14.26 6.87
CA ASP A 146 -16.19 14.01 8.31
C ASP A 146 -15.77 15.29 9.05
N LEU A 147 -16.60 15.69 10.01
CA LEU A 147 -16.44 16.89 10.84
C LEU A 147 -15.14 16.87 11.64
N CYS A 148 -14.58 15.68 11.92
CA CYS A 148 -13.31 15.54 12.64
C CYS A 148 -12.13 16.19 11.90
N TYR A 149 -12.27 16.44 10.59
CA TYR A 149 -11.22 17.03 9.74
C TYR A 149 -11.52 18.47 9.32
N ARG A 150 -12.48 19.15 9.98
CA ARG A 150 -12.88 20.51 9.62
C ARG A 150 -11.73 21.52 9.75
N ASP A 151 -10.90 21.36 10.77
CA ASP A 151 -9.80 22.26 11.09
C ASP A 151 -8.43 21.71 10.64
N ASP A 152 -8.40 20.49 10.10
CA ASP A 152 -7.18 19.89 9.58
C ASP A 152 -6.77 20.55 8.26
N PRO A 153 -5.50 20.97 8.12
CA PRO A 153 -5.01 21.54 6.88
C PRO A 153 -5.17 20.54 5.74
N ASN A 154 -5.59 21.03 4.57
CA ASN A 154 -5.68 20.22 3.36
C ASN A 154 -4.29 20.03 2.74
N ALA A 155 -3.41 19.35 3.46
CA ALA A 155 -2.07 19.00 3.02
C ALA A 155 -1.89 17.49 3.16
N PHE A 156 -1.27 16.89 2.16
CA PHE A 156 -0.82 15.50 2.21
C PHE A 156 0.71 15.51 2.25
N SER A 157 1.29 14.78 3.19
CA SER A 157 2.73 14.58 3.31
C SER A 157 3.02 13.09 3.21
N MET A 158 3.83 12.68 2.23
CA MET A 158 4.26 11.29 2.05
C MET A 158 4.88 10.73 3.33
N LEU A 159 5.66 11.55 4.03
CA LEU A 159 6.39 11.13 5.22
C LEU A 159 5.43 10.82 6.39
N THR A 160 4.50 11.73 6.68
CA THR A 160 3.64 11.64 7.87
C THR A 160 2.28 11.00 7.59
N ASP A 161 1.62 11.36 6.49
CA ASP A 161 0.32 10.80 6.11
C ASP A 161 0.47 9.50 5.33
N GLY A 162 1.63 9.30 4.70
CA GLY A 162 1.99 8.06 4.01
C GLY A 162 2.67 7.04 4.93
N LEU A 163 4.00 7.14 5.04
CA LEU A 163 4.86 6.15 5.69
C LEU A 163 4.55 6.00 7.18
N ALA A 164 4.48 7.08 7.96
CA ALA A 164 4.19 7.00 9.40
C ALA A 164 2.78 6.42 9.69
N SER A 165 1.80 6.70 8.82
CA SER A 165 0.46 6.10 8.93
C SER A 165 0.48 4.59 8.63
N CYS A 166 1.28 4.14 7.66
CA CYS A 166 1.53 2.71 7.45
C CYS A 166 2.20 2.06 8.66
N VAL A 167 3.21 2.70 9.25
CA VAL A 167 3.87 2.23 10.49
C VAL A 167 2.87 2.13 11.64
N THR A 168 2.00 3.12 11.81
CA THR A 168 0.97 3.12 12.85
C THR A 168 0.02 1.91 12.72
N VAL A 169 -0.38 1.57 11.49
CA VAL A 169 -1.21 0.38 11.23
C VAL A 169 -0.47 -0.91 11.60
N CYS A 170 0.81 -1.01 11.22
CA CYS A 170 1.66 -2.15 11.61
C CYS A 170 1.85 -2.23 13.13
N ALA A 171 1.98 -1.09 13.81
CA ALA A 171 2.16 -1.04 15.25
C ALA A 171 0.90 -1.45 16.02
N PHE A 172 -0.28 -1.15 15.49
CA PHE A 172 -1.56 -1.49 16.09
C PHE A 172 -1.89 -2.99 16.00
N ALA A 173 -1.68 -3.59 14.82
CA ALA A 173 -2.04 -4.99 14.56
C ALA A 173 -0.98 -5.68 13.67
N PRO A 174 0.24 -5.94 14.20
CA PRO A 174 1.40 -6.37 13.42
C PRO A 174 1.22 -7.70 12.67
N ASP A 175 0.41 -8.61 13.20
CA ASP A 175 0.09 -9.94 12.67
C ASP A 175 -1.10 -9.93 11.68
N SER A 176 -1.76 -8.79 11.48
CA SER A 176 -2.91 -8.68 10.59
C SER A 176 -2.52 -8.69 9.11
N ARG A 177 -3.46 -9.14 8.26
CA ARG A 177 -3.36 -8.99 6.79
C ARG A 177 -3.13 -7.53 6.39
N ARG A 178 -3.75 -6.61 7.13
CA ARG A 178 -3.66 -5.17 6.90
C ARG A 178 -2.24 -4.65 7.15
N SER A 179 -1.60 -5.06 8.25
CA SER A 179 -0.19 -4.76 8.52
C SER A 179 0.71 -5.26 7.40
N TYR A 180 0.53 -6.49 6.94
CA TYR A 180 1.28 -7.03 5.82
C TYR A 180 1.16 -6.19 4.55
N GLN A 181 -0.06 -5.76 4.19
CA GLN A 181 -0.26 -4.86 3.05
C GLN A 181 0.50 -3.54 3.21
N MET A 182 0.54 -2.96 4.42
CA MET A 182 1.29 -1.73 4.68
C MET A 182 2.80 -1.92 4.56
N LEU A 183 3.33 -3.10 4.96
CA LEU A 183 4.73 -3.44 4.73
C LEU A 183 5.08 -3.48 3.24
N LEU A 184 4.23 -4.11 2.41
CA LEU A 184 4.42 -4.15 0.96
C LEU A 184 4.39 -2.75 0.34
N VAL A 185 3.47 -1.89 0.78
CA VAL A 185 3.38 -0.50 0.30
C VAL A 185 4.61 0.29 0.70
N MET A 186 5.08 0.19 1.94
CA MET A 186 6.30 0.85 2.38
C MET A 186 7.52 0.34 1.60
N GLN A 187 7.62 -0.97 1.36
CA GLN A 187 8.70 -1.57 0.58
C GLN A 187 8.73 -1.04 -0.85
N ALA A 188 7.57 -0.88 -1.48
CA ALA A 188 7.46 -0.31 -2.82
C ALA A 188 7.73 1.20 -2.86
N THR A 189 7.43 1.93 -1.79
CA THR A 189 7.52 3.41 -1.75
C THR A 189 8.92 3.88 -1.36
N LEU A 190 9.56 3.20 -0.41
CA LEU A 190 10.78 3.64 0.25
C LEU A 190 11.96 3.92 -0.73
N PRO A 191 12.28 3.06 -1.71
CA PRO A 191 13.40 3.30 -2.62
C PRO A 191 13.28 4.63 -3.39
N TYR A 192 12.10 4.89 -3.95
CA TYR A 192 11.84 6.11 -4.72
C TYR A 192 11.74 7.35 -3.83
N PHE A 193 11.26 7.19 -2.58
CA PHE A 193 11.24 8.29 -1.62
C PHE A 193 12.65 8.76 -1.25
N VAL A 194 13.57 7.82 -1.00
CA VAL A 194 14.98 8.14 -0.73
C VAL A 194 15.64 8.80 -1.94
N GLU A 195 15.45 8.23 -3.13
CA GLU A 195 15.99 8.80 -4.38
C GLU A 195 15.44 10.21 -4.67
N TRP A 196 14.15 10.44 -4.42
CA TRP A 196 13.54 11.75 -4.56
C TRP A 196 14.15 12.76 -3.58
N ALA A 197 14.30 12.40 -2.30
CA ALA A 197 14.85 13.30 -1.29
C ALA A 197 16.29 13.73 -1.64
N GLU A 198 17.11 12.78 -2.09
CA GLU A 198 18.46 13.06 -2.59
C GLU A 198 18.45 13.99 -3.81
N ARG A 199 17.61 13.69 -4.80
CA ARG A 199 17.49 14.49 -6.03
C ARG A 199 17.01 15.91 -5.75
N GLU A 200 16.12 16.11 -4.79
CA GLU A 200 15.66 17.44 -4.39
C GLU A 200 16.80 18.28 -3.79
N THR A 201 17.63 17.69 -2.93
CA THR A 201 18.80 18.38 -2.37
C THR A 201 19.82 18.72 -3.44
N LEU A 202 20.07 17.79 -4.37
CA LEU A 202 20.96 18.02 -5.51
C LEU A 202 20.44 19.14 -6.43
N ALA A 203 19.14 19.15 -6.74
CA ALA A 203 18.51 20.20 -7.55
C ALA A 203 18.62 21.59 -6.89
N ASN A 204 18.68 21.65 -5.55
CA ASN A 204 18.93 22.86 -4.78
C ASN A 204 20.42 23.14 -4.53
N ASN A 205 21.31 22.62 -5.39
CA ASN A 205 22.76 22.80 -5.36
C ASN A 205 23.40 22.48 -3.99
N ASN A 206 22.85 21.50 -3.26
CA ASN A 206 23.29 21.13 -1.91
C ASN A 206 23.36 22.33 -0.95
N SER A 207 22.43 23.29 -1.08
CA SER A 207 22.35 24.42 -0.14
C SER A 207 22.20 23.92 1.30
N ALA A 208 22.72 24.67 2.27
CA ALA A 208 22.64 24.29 3.68
C ALA A 208 21.19 24.08 4.16
N ALA A 209 20.24 24.84 3.62
CA ALA A 209 18.82 24.68 3.89
C ALA A 209 18.27 23.36 3.36
N ALA A 210 18.60 22.99 2.12
CA ALA A 210 18.18 21.73 1.51
C ALA A 210 18.79 20.51 2.21
N VAL A 211 20.09 20.55 2.52
CA VAL A 211 20.77 19.51 3.29
C VAL A 211 20.13 19.33 4.67
N LYS A 212 19.83 20.43 5.37
CA LYS A 212 19.13 20.38 6.67
C LYS A 212 17.72 19.82 6.55
N HIS A 213 17.01 20.15 5.48
CA HIS A 213 15.68 19.62 5.20
C HIS A 213 15.72 18.10 5.00
N GLU A 214 16.63 17.60 4.15
CA GLU A 214 16.80 16.17 3.91
C GLU A 214 17.20 15.41 5.20
N ILE A 215 18.09 15.97 6.02
CA ILE A 215 18.44 15.39 7.32
C ILE A 215 17.21 15.32 8.24
N THR A 216 16.29 16.29 8.17
CA THR A 216 15.04 16.27 8.95
C THR A 216 14.12 15.15 8.45
N ILE A 217 13.99 14.98 7.13
CA ILE A 217 13.24 13.87 6.52
C ILE A 217 13.77 12.53 7.03
N TYR A 218 15.09 12.28 6.95
CA TYR A 218 15.66 11.04 7.44
C TYR A 218 15.58 10.89 8.96
N SER A 219 15.64 11.99 9.72
CA SER A 219 15.47 11.91 11.18
C SER A 219 14.10 11.34 11.54
N THR A 220 13.04 11.84 10.91
CA THR A 220 11.69 11.29 11.09
C THR A 220 11.61 9.86 10.58
N LEU A 221 12.13 9.56 9.39
CA LEU A 221 12.08 8.22 8.82
C LEU A 221 12.80 7.18 9.70
N CYS A 222 13.94 7.53 10.30
CA CYS A 222 14.64 6.68 11.27
C CYS A 222 13.80 6.43 12.53
N VAL A 223 13.07 7.43 13.03
CA VAL A 223 12.17 7.25 14.17
C VAL A 223 11.03 6.29 13.83
N GLU A 224 10.39 6.49 12.67
CA GLU A 224 9.31 5.62 12.19
C GLU A 224 9.78 4.17 11.98
N MET A 225 10.95 3.97 11.34
CA MET A 225 11.50 2.64 11.13
C MET A 225 11.89 1.95 12.45
N LYS A 226 12.40 2.68 13.44
CA LYS A 226 12.66 2.13 14.79
C LYS A 226 11.37 1.76 15.50
N ALA A 227 10.34 2.60 15.41
CA ALA A 227 9.02 2.31 15.97
C ALA A 227 8.43 1.04 15.33
N LEU A 228 8.50 0.93 14.01
CA LEU A 228 8.05 -0.24 13.26
C LEU A 228 8.70 -1.54 13.75
N VAL A 229 10.04 -1.57 13.82
CA VAL A 229 10.79 -2.76 14.27
C VAL A 229 10.42 -3.14 15.70
N ASN A 230 10.31 -2.16 16.60
CA ASN A 230 9.96 -2.40 18.00
C ASN A 230 8.53 -2.94 18.15
N CYS A 231 7.57 -2.38 17.43
CA CYS A 231 6.18 -2.82 17.52
C CYS A 231 5.92 -4.16 16.82
N CYS A 232 6.72 -4.50 15.81
CA CYS A 232 6.61 -5.75 15.08
C CYS A 232 7.54 -6.87 15.59
N GLU A 233 8.11 -6.76 16.79
CA GLU A 233 8.94 -7.81 17.42
C GLU A 233 8.19 -9.16 17.49
N ILE A 234 6.87 -9.14 17.56
CA ILE A 234 6.04 -10.35 17.54
C ILE A 234 6.23 -11.19 16.26
N LEU A 235 6.55 -10.56 15.12
CA LEU A 235 6.84 -11.24 13.86
C LEU A 235 8.19 -11.98 13.89
N ALA A 236 9.08 -11.63 14.82
CA ALA A 236 10.35 -12.33 15.03
C ALA A 236 10.21 -13.57 15.93
N ARG A 237 9.10 -13.71 16.67
CA ARG A 237 8.86 -14.85 17.56
C ARG A 237 8.45 -16.06 16.72
N GLY A 238 9.31 -17.06 16.63
CA GLY A 238 9.09 -18.21 15.77
C GLY A 238 7.73 -18.92 15.96
N PRO A 239 7.28 -19.67 14.93
CA PRO A 239 5.96 -20.28 14.89
C PRO A 239 5.58 -21.13 16.11
N THR A 240 6.57 -21.70 16.81
CA THR A 240 6.39 -22.63 17.92
C THR A 240 5.60 -22.04 19.09
N ARG A 241 5.77 -20.77 19.46
CA ARG A 241 4.98 -20.19 20.57
C ARG A 241 3.49 -20.02 20.23
N THR A 242 3.17 -19.73 18.98
CA THR A 242 1.77 -19.67 18.51
C THR A 242 1.20 -21.08 18.39
N PHE A 243 1.98 -22.05 17.90
CA PHE A 243 1.57 -23.44 17.75
C PHE A 243 1.36 -24.17 19.10
N ASP A 244 2.14 -23.86 20.13
CA ASP A 244 1.97 -24.43 21.47
C ASP A 244 0.66 -23.96 22.13
N ILE A 245 0.16 -22.77 21.79
CA ILE A 245 -1.13 -22.26 22.26
C ILE A 245 -2.29 -22.99 21.55
N VAL A 246 -2.18 -23.32 20.26
CA VAL A 246 -3.24 -24.03 19.52
C VAL A 246 -3.25 -25.54 19.80
N ASN A 247 -2.10 -26.14 20.10
CA ASN A 247 -2.01 -27.57 20.41
C ASN A 247 -2.34 -27.90 21.89
N SER A 248 -2.33 -26.91 22.79
CA SER A 248 -2.67 -27.09 24.22
C SER A 248 -4.14 -26.80 24.55
N VAL A 249 -4.93 -26.34 23.58
CA VAL A 249 -6.37 -26.05 23.76
C VAL A 249 -7.21 -26.96 22.86
N SER A 250 -7.07 -28.27 23.06
CA SER A 250 -8.22 -29.16 22.89
C SER A 250 -9.15 -28.87 24.08
N ASP A 251 -10.40 -28.48 23.80
CA ASP A 251 -11.45 -28.17 24.78
C ASP A 251 -11.35 -26.84 25.53
N ARG A 252 -11.43 -25.71 24.81
CA ARG A 252 -12.32 -24.57 25.15
C ARG A 252 -12.13 -23.41 24.18
N GLY A 253 -13.21 -23.11 23.44
CA GLY A 253 -13.48 -21.77 22.90
C GLY A 253 -12.61 -21.36 21.71
N LYS A 254 -13.22 -21.35 20.53
CA LYS A 254 -12.73 -20.74 19.29
C LYS A 254 -12.02 -19.41 19.58
N SER A 255 -10.68 -19.38 19.54
CA SER A 255 -9.94 -18.12 19.56
C SER A 255 -10.02 -17.51 18.18
N PHE A 256 -10.72 -16.39 18.12
CA PHE A 256 -10.82 -15.53 16.96
C PHE A 256 -9.42 -15.25 16.41
N ILE A 257 -9.20 -15.59 15.14
CA ILE A 257 -8.32 -14.80 14.28
C ILE A 257 -8.72 -13.36 14.56
N ALA A 258 -7.77 -12.52 14.98
CA ALA A 258 -8.02 -11.11 15.20
C ALA A 258 -8.26 -10.44 13.84
N ASP A 259 -9.43 -10.68 13.25
CA ASP A 259 -10.00 -9.80 12.26
C ASP A 259 -10.13 -8.45 12.96
N SER A 260 -9.33 -7.49 12.48
CA SER A 260 -9.55 -6.09 12.82
C SER A 260 -11.03 -5.77 12.60
N PRO A 261 -11.67 -4.98 13.48
CA PRO A 261 -13.12 -4.77 13.43
C PRO A 261 -13.53 -4.30 12.03
N GLN A 262 -14.35 -5.11 11.35
CA GLN A 262 -15.03 -4.84 10.08
C GLN A 262 -14.16 -4.32 8.93
N PHE A 263 -13.44 -5.24 8.28
CA PHE A 263 -13.01 -5.06 6.89
C PHE A 263 -13.25 -6.35 6.12
N PHE A 264 -14.43 -6.45 5.52
CA PHE A 264 -14.75 -7.53 4.58
C PHE A 264 -14.12 -7.16 3.23
N ASP A 265 -13.07 -7.87 2.80
CA ASP A 265 -12.52 -7.72 1.45
C ASP A 265 -13.63 -8.08 0.43
N PRO A 266 -14.13 -7.13 -0.38
CA PRO A 266 -15.07 -7.45 -1.44
C PRO A 266 -14.36 -8.36 -2.46
N PRO A 267 -15.06 -9.33 -3.09
CA PRO A 267 -14.47 -10.19 -4.12
C PRO A 267 -14.22 -9.38 -5.40
N THR A 268 -13.12 -8.63 -5.43
CA THR A 268 -12.60 -7.95 -6.62
C THR A 268 -11.32 -8.61 -7.15
N VAL A 269 -10.82 -9.63 -6.46
CA VAL A 269 -9.78 -10.53 -6.96
C VAL A 269 -10.49 -11.81 -7.41
N ILE A 270 -10.28 -12.19 -8.67
CA ILE A 270 -10.66 -13.50 -9.17
C ILE A 270 -9.81 -14.53 -8.40
N GLU A 271 -10.31 -14.99 -7.26
CA GLU A 271 -9.62 -15.97 -6.40
C GLU A 271 -9.61 -17.40 -6.99
N ASP A 272 -10.17 -17.59 -8.18
CA ASP A 272 -10.44 -18.93 -8.73
C ASP A 272 -9.41 -19.49 -9.73
N GLU A 273 -8.45 -18.71 -10.23
CA GLU A 273 -7.51 -19.24 -11.25
C GLU A 273 -6.30 -19.99 -10.69
N ALA A 274 -5.92 -19.76 -9.42
CA ALA A 274 -4.79 -20.44 -8.77
C ALA A 274 -5.10 -21.91 -8.42
N LYS A 275 -6.37 -22.31 -8.36
CA LYS A 275 -6.79 -23.70 -8.07
C LYS A 275 -6.96 -24.56 -9.33
N VAL A 276 -7.09 -23.95 -10.52
CA VAL A 276 -7.40 -24.66 -11.77
C VAL A 276 -6.14 -25.15 -12.48
N HIS A 277 -5.01 -24.43 -12.35
CA HIS A 277 -3.77 -24.74 -13.08
C HIS A 277 -3.08 -26.05 -12.65
N HIS A 278 -3.40 -26.61 -11.48
CA HIS A 278 -2.84 -27.89 -11.02
C HIS A 278 -3.64 -29.13 -11.46
N LYS A 279 -4.80 -28.97 -12.12
CA LYS A 279 -5.68 -30.11 -12.47
C LYS A 279 -5.66 -30.54 -13.94
N LEU A 280 -4.99 -29.80 -14.82
CA LEU A 280 -5.02 -30.06 -16.27
C LEU A 280 -3.83 -30.87 -16.84
N ALA A 281 -2.88 -31.30 -16.00
CA ALA A 281 -1.77 -32.15 -16.41
C ALA A 281 -1.99 -33.63 -16.01
N ALA A 282 -3.09 -34.24 -16.47
CA ALA A 282 -3.24 -35.69 -16.53
C ALA A 282 -4.29 -36.07 -17.57
N PHE A 283 -3.85 -36.59 -18.72
CA PHE A 283 -4.73 -37.18 -19.73
C PHE A 283 -5.38 -38.49 -19.23
N PRO A 284 -6.50 -38.92 -19.83
CA PRO A 284 -7.54 -39.70 -19.16
C PRO A 284 -7.44 -41.21 -19.43
N GLU A 285 -7.70 -42.03 -18.41
CA GLU A 285 -8.09 -43.42 -18.62
C GLU A 285 -9.42 -43.75 -17.93
N ARG A 286 -10.30 -44.34 -18.75
CA ARG A 286 -11.60 -44.94 -18.43
C ARG A 286 -11.36 -46.25 -17.67
N ASN A 287 -12.01 -46.45 -16.53
CA ASN A 287 -12.98 -47.55 -16.33
C ASN A 287 -13.58 -47.61 -14.92
N SER A 288 -14.76 -48.21 -14.89
CA SER A 288 -15.72 -48.40 -13.79
C SER A 288 -15.18 -49.11 -12.55
N THR A 289 -15.70 -48.75 -11.36
CA THR A 289 -16.49 -49.62 -10.43
C THR A 289 -16.47 -49.03 -9.01
N LYS A 290 -17.62 -49.16 -8.33
CA LYS A 290 -17.82 -48.87 -6.90
C LYS A 290 -16.85 -49.71 -6.07
N GLU A 291 -16.18 -49.10 -5.09
CA GLU A 291 -15.96 -49.75 -3.79
C GLU A 291 -15.58 -48.74 -2.69
N LYS A 292 -16.21 -48.92 -1.53
CA LYS A 292 -15.98 -48.16 -0.30
C LYS A 292 -14.55 -48.39 0.19
N LYS A 293 -13.82 -47.32 0.53
CA LYS A 293 -12.80 -47.38 1.59
C LYS A 293 -12.75 -46.07 2.35
N SER A 294 -13.07 -46.19 3.63
CA SER A 294 -12.73 -45.30 4.73
C SER A 294 -11.29 -44.81 4.65
N GLY A 295 -11.11 -43.49 4.64
CA GLY A 295 -9.81 -42.82 4.68
C GLY A 295 -10.00 -41.35 5.02
N ILE A 296 -10.47 -41.08 6.24
CA ILE A 296 -10.60 -39.72 6.77
C ILE A 296 -9.21 -39.22 7.18
N GLY A 297 -8.75 -38.15 6.54
CA GLY A 297 -8.34 -36.96 7.31
C GLY A 297 -6.87 -36.70 7.62
N TRP A 298 -5.89 -37.13 6.80
CA TRP A 298 -4.47 -36.78 7.07
C TRP A 298 -3.86 -35.75 6.08
N ASP A 299 -4.44 -35.56 4.90
CA ASP A 299 -3.86 -34.65 3.89
C ASP A 299 -4.27 -33.17 4.08
N ASN A 300 -5.47 -32.93 4.64
CA ASN A 300 -5.98 -31.57 4.88
C ASN A 300 -5.28 -30.84 6.04
N THR A 301 -4.71 -31.56 7.00
CA THR A 301 -4.09 -30.95 8.20
C THR A 301 -2.68 -30.43 7.90
N ALA A 302 -1.93 -31.14 7.04
CA ALA A 302 -0.58 -30.74 6.61
C ALA A 302 -0.61 -29.48 5.73
N GLY A 303 -1.53 -29.41 4.76
CA GLY A 303 -1.72 -28.21 3.92
C GLY A 303 -2.21 -26.99 4.70
N ASN A 304 -3.03 -27.19 5.75
CA ASN A 304 -3.44 -26.12 6.65
C ASN A 304 -2.26 -25.62 7.51
N SER A 305 -1.41 -26.52 8.01
CA SER A 305 -0.18 -26.15 8.75
C SER A 305 0.84 -25.40 7.88
N GLU A 306 0.96 -25.76 6.60
CA GLU A 306 1.82 -25.04 5.66
C GLU A 306 1.29 -23.65 5.30
N MET A 307 -0.02 -23.53 5.03
CA MET A 307 -0.69 -22.23 4.83
C MET A 307 -0.52 -21.31 6.04
N GLN A 308 -0.69 -21.82 7.26
CA GLN A 308 -0.51 -21.04 8.49
C GLN A 308 0.95 -20.62 8.70
N ARG A 309 1.93 -21.48 8.36
CA ARG A 309 3.35 -21.11 8.38
C ARG A 309 3.69 -20.05 7.35
N GLU A 310 3.09 -20.11 6.16
CA GLU A 310 3.28 -19.12 5.10
C GLU A 310 2.68 -17.75 5.48
N MET A 311 1.49 -17.73 6.11
CA MET A 311 0.90 -16.51 6.65
C MET A 311 1.76 -15.86 7.75
N PHE A 312 2.55 -16.64 8.48
CA PHE A 312 3.52 -16.14 9.44
C PHE A 312 4.84 -15.65 8.80
N ARG A 313 5.34 -16.35 7.77
CA ARG A 313 6.61 -16.00 7.11
C ARG A 313 6.51 -14.71 6.30
N ARG A 314 5.44 -14.53 5.52
CA ARG A 314 5.31 -13.40 4.59
C ARG A 314 5.45 -12.02 5.24
N PRO A 315 4.78 -11.71 6.36
CA PRO A 315 4.94 -10.41 7.03
C PRO A 315 6.35 -10.21 7.59
N ARG A 316 6.97 -11.27 8.11
CA ARG A 316 8.35 -11.23 8.59
C ARG A 316 9.32 -10.96 7.45
N ASP A 317 9.20 -11.67 6.33
CA ASP A 317 10.07 -11.52 5.17
C ASP A 317 9.93 -10.12 4.56
N ALA A 318 8.71 -9.59 4.44
CA ALA A 318 8.47 -8.22 4.00
C ALA A 318 9.10 -7.19 4.95
N MET A 319 9.00 -7.39 6.27
CA MET A 319 9.66 -6.54 7.26
C MET A 319 11.19 -6.55 7.11
N LEU A 320 11.77 -7.75 7.00
CA LEU A 320 13.22 -7.91 6.85
C LEU A 320 13.72 -7.24 5.57
N LEU A 321 13.00 -7.42 4.46
CA LEU A 321 13.33 -6.83 3.18
C LEU A 321 13.20 -5.30 3.19
N LEU A 322 12.15 -4.77 3.82
CA LEU A 322 11.98 -3.33 4.04
C LEU A 322 13.15 -2.75 4.85
N CYS A 323 13.52 -3.40 5.96
CA CYS A 323 14.64 -2.97 6.81
C CYS A 323 15.99 -3.05 6.07
N ALA A 324 16.23 -4.13 5.34
CA ALA A 324 17.43 -4.29 4.52
C ALA A 324 17.55 -3.18 3.47
N THR A 325 16.45 -2.91 2.75
CA THR A 325 16.38 -1.82 1.76
C THR A 325 16.61 -0.46 2.38
N PHE A 326 16.03 -0.21 3.58
CA PHE A 326 16.24 1.03 4.32
C PHE A 326 17.71 1.23 4.70
N ILE A 327 18.36 0.20 5.26
CA ILE A 327 19.79 0.26 5.63
C ILE A 327 20.64 0.50 4.38
N ASP A 328 20.40 -0.27 3.32
CA ASP A 328 21.18 -0.21 2.07
C ASP A 328 21.13 1.18 1.43
N LYS A 329 19.95 1.80 1.38
CA LYS A 329 19.74 3.10 0.72
C LYS A 329 20.08 4.31 1.60
N VAL A 330 19.69 4.28 2.87
CA VAL A 330 19.77 5.48 3.74
C VAL A 330 21.13 5.61 4.43
N THR A 331 21.79 4.51 4.80
CA THR A 331 23.12 4.54 5.44
C THR A 331 24.19 5.26 4.61
N PRO A 332 24.40 4.95 3.31
CA PRO A 332 25.38 5.67 2.51
C PRO A 332 25.02 7.15 2.37
N ARG A 333 23.73 7.46 2.12
CA ARG A 333 23.27 8.84 1.93
C ARG A 333 23.46 9.71 3.18
N LEU A 334 23.21 9.17 4.38
CA LEU A 334 23.48 9.88 5.63
C LEU A 334 24.96 10.19 5.84
N LYS A 335 25.87 9.31 5.41
CA LYS A 335 27.32 9.59 5.44
C LYS A 335 27.70 10.73 4.51
N ASP A 336 27.06 10.84 3.35
CA ASP A 336 27.30 11.92 2.41
C ASP A 336 26.71 13.24 2.90
N LEU A 337 25.50 13.22 3.47
CA LEU A 337 24.93 14.38 4.14
C LEU A 337 25.77 14.86 5.32
N ALA A 338 26.40 13.96 6.08
CA ALA A 338 27.33 14.33 7.14
C ALA A 338 28.53 15.13 6.62
N LYS A 339 29.08 14.76 5.45
CA LYS A 339 30.16 15.51 4.79
C LYS A 339 29.66 16.88 4.32
N LEU A 340 28.48 16.93 3.71
CA LEU A 340 27.86 18.17 3.22
C LEU A 340 27.44 19.12 4.35
N ALA A 341 27.09 18.59 5.52
CA ALA A 341 26.72 19.35 6.71
C ALA A 341 27.93 19.78 7.56
N SER A 342 29.13 19.23 7.33
CA SER A 342 30.36 19.58 8.05
C SER A 342 30.70 21.08 8.15
N PRO A 343 30.34 21.96 7.18
CA PRO A 343 30.55 23.41 7.34
C PRO A 343 29.45 24.12 8.15
N ALA A 344 28.37 23.45 8.56
CA ALA A 344 27.29 24.01 9.36
C ALA A 344 27.38 23.52 10.82
N GLU A 345 27.75 24.40 11.74
CA GLU A 345 27.75 24.07 13.17
C GLU A 345 26.33 23.64 13.63
N HIS A 346 26.25 22.52 14.37
CA HIS A 346 25.06 21.99 15.06
C HIS A 346 24.01 21.19 14.25
N VAL A 347 24.39 20.41 13.23
CA VAL A 347 23.46 19.43 12.62
C VAL A 347 23.75 18.01 13.12
N LYS A 348 22.82 17.42 13.88
CA LYS A 348 22.92 16.03 14.37
C LYS A 348 22.45 15.07 13.28
N ILE A 349 23.31 14.16 12.85
CA ILE A 349 22.97 13.09 11.91
C ILE A 349 22.21 11.99 12.68
N PRO A 350 21.05 11.52 12.19
CA PRO A 350 20.28 10.47 12.84
C PRO A 350 20.95 9.11 12.68
N ASP A 351 20.86 8.27 13.72
CA ASP A 351 21.26 6.86 13.63
C ASP A 351 20.15 6.05 12.94
N VAL A 352 20.51 5.25 11.92
CA VAL A 352 19.57 4.42 11.15
C VAL A 352 18.83 3.43 12.05
N PHE A 353 19.57 2.61 12.78
CA PHE A 353 19.06 1.72 13.84
C PHE A 353 19.98 1.82 15.06
N ASP A 354 19.43 1.58 16.26
CA ASP A 354 20.23 1.59 17.49
C ASP A 354 20.95 0.25 17.68
N HIS A 355 22.03 0.22 18.48
CA HIS A 355 22.78 -1.01 18.85
C HIS A 355 21.92 -2.08 19.54
N LYS A 356 20.69 -1.73 19.95
CA LYS A 356 19.69 -2.64 20.54
C LYS A 356 18.72 -3.24 19.51
N CYS A 357 18.70 -2.75 18.27
CA CYS A 357 17.87 -3.28 17.19
C CYS A 357 18.56 -4.50 16.54
N TYR A 358 18.61 -5.62 17.26
CA TYR A 358 19.13 -6.87 16.71
C TYR A 358 18.12 -7.47 15.72
N VAL A 359 18.27 -7.17 14.43
CA VAL A 359 17.72 -8.02 13.37
C VAL A 359 18.66 -9.23 13.27
N VAL A 360 18.44 -10.23 14.11
CA VAL A 360 19.20 -11.48 14.03
C VAL A 360 18.72 -12.23 12.78
N SER A 361 19.50 -12.12 11.70
CA SER A 361 19.47 -13.09 10.61
C SER A 361 20.12 -14.37 11.11
N SER A 362 19.31 -15.27 11.67
CA SER A 362 19.70 -16.65 11.98
C SER A 362 19.22 -17.59 10.90
#